data_AF-N1UFF4-F1
#
_entry.id   AF-N1UFF4-F1
#
_cell.length_a   1.000
_cell.length_b   1.000
_cell.length_c   1.000
_cell.angle_alpha   90.00
_cell.angle_beta   90.00
_cell.angle_gamma   90.00
#
_symmetry.space_group_name_H-M   'P 1'
#
loop_
_entity.id
_entity.type
_entity.pdbx_description
1 polymer ?
#
loop_
_entity_poly.entity_id
_entity_poly.type
_entity_poly.pdbx_seq_one_letter_code
_entity_poly.pdbx_strand_id
1 'polypeptide(L)'
;MISFFTSEIASNLGLGNAWFYTSGQQRKLFYSKKPLTLPNAFRAEGYFTESIMNNVFLMDYTSVGVDLGFHKIQQVGKDTLDTEELVSRAKTFFREHKEDLFFLHLNLNTPHWGYRPPAQYLQELKDRSDSSLWKELDEYQQKYLGEVRYTDALLGKIFEELKRQGLFEDSWIVVTSDHGELLEKSHYYHHHFIAETVYAHGETHYEKEIRVPWIIRPPKSFLSRIQKKNSKIRFHFFP
;
A
#
# COMPACT_ATOMS: atom_id res chain seq x y z
N MET A 1 0.69 0.12 -8.88
CA MET A 1 -0.61 0.71 -8.46
C MET A 1 -1.75 0.60 -9.50
N ILE A 2 -1.65 1.08 -10.74
CA ILE A 2 -2.82 1.11 -11.68
C ILE A 2 -3.44 -0.27 -11.96
N SER A 3 -2.62 -1.31 -12.08
CA SER A 3 -3.09 -2.67 -12.32
C SER A 3 -4.03 -3.19 -11.22
N PHE A 4 -3.83 -2.76 -9.97
CA PHE A 4 -4.70 -3.13 -8.85
C PHE A 4 -6.15 -2.68 -9.08
N PHE A 5 -6.33 -1.46 -9.59
CA PHE A 5 -7.66 -0.89 -9.79
C PHE A 5 -8.32 -1.30 -11.10
N THR A 6 -7.56 -1.82 -12.06
CA THR A 6 -8.08 -2.12 -13.41
C THR A 6 -8.11 -3.60 -13.72
N SER A 7 -7.41 -4.43 -12.94
CA SER A 7 -7.14 -5.84 -13.26
C SER A 7 -6.44 -6.03 -14.62
N GLU A 8 -5.80 -4.97 -15.13
CA GLU A 8 -5.07 -4.95 -16.40
C GLU A 8 -3.60 -4.67 -16.16
N ILE A 9 -2.72 -5.20 -17.01
CA ILE A 9 -1.31 -4.81 -16.99
C ILE A 9 -1.23 -3.36 -17.48
N ALA A 10 -0.52 -2.49 -16.75
CA ALA A 10 -0.45 -1.05 -17.07
C ALA A 10 -0.03 -0.75 -18.53
N SER A 11 0.85 -1.56 -19.11
CA SER A 11 1.25 -1.46 -20.52
C SER A 11 0.10 -1.74 -21.50
N ASN A 12 -0.81 -2.67 -21.17
CA ASN A 12 -2.05 -2.88 -21.93
C ASN A 12 -2.94 -1.64 -21.92
N LEU A 13 -2.75 -0.71 -20.98
CA LEU A 13 -3.47 0.56 -20.90
C LEU A 13 -2.69 1.74 -21.48
N GLY A 14 -1.50 1.49 -22.06
CA GLY A 14 -0.66 2.54 -22.63
C GLY A 14 0.15 3.32 -21.59
N LEU A 15 0.25 2.80 -20.37
CA LEU A 15 1.09 3.36 -19.31
C LEU A 15 2.41 2.58 -19.25
N GLY A 16 3.53 3.29 -19.39
CA GLY A 16 4.87 2.71 -19.27
C GLY A 16 5.41 2.81 -17.85
N ASN A 17 6.50 2.11 -17.56
CA ASN A 17 7.23 2.15 -16.29
C ASN A 17 8.58 2.87 -16.40
N ALA A 18 8.86 3.55 -17.52
CA ALA A 18 10.17 4.14 -17.80
C ALA A 18 10.46 5.40 -16.96
N TRP A 19 9.44 6.11 -16.47
CA TRP A 19 9.58 7.31 -15.64
C TRP A 19 8.33 7.53 -14.78
N PHE A 20 8.47 8.31 -13.71
CA PHE A 20 7.35 8.67 -12.82
C PHE A 20 6.29 9.58 -13.46
N TYR A 21 6.54 10.16 -14.64
CA TYR A 21 5.55 11.01 -15.31
C TYR A 21 4.70 10.21 -16.30
N THR A 22 3.40 10.49 -16.31
CA THR A 22 2.50 10.07 -17.39
C THR A 22 2.40 11.20 -18.40
N SER A 23 2.93 11.00 -19.60
CA SER A 23 2.84 11.97 -20.69
C SER A 23 1.38 12.21 -21.14
N GLY A 24 1.12 13.34 -21.79
CA GLY A 24 -0.21 13.61 -22.36
C GLY A 24 -0.67 12.56 -23.38
N GLN A 25 0.26 11.98 -24.14
CA GLN A 25 -0.05 10.88 -25.07
C GLN A 25 -0.46 9.61 -24.32
N GLN A 26 0.27 9.24 -23.26
CA GLN A 26 -0.07 8.07 -22.44
C GLN A 26 -1.44 8.24 -21.76
N ARG A 27 -1.73 9.43 -21.19
CA ARG A 27 -3.07 9.72 -20.64
C ARG A 27 -4.16 9.60 -21.70
N LYS A 28 -3.94 10.16 -22.89
CA LYS A 28 -4.91 10.05 -24.01
C LYS A 28 -5.17 8.59 -24.39
N LEU A 29 -4.12 7.76 -24.46
CA LEU A 29 -4.25 6.33 -24.73
C LEU A 29 -5.02 5.62 -23.61
N PHE A 30 -4.67 5.87 -22.35
CA PHE A 30 -5.36 5.30 -21.19
C PHE A 30 -6.87 5.62 -21.23
N TYR A 31 -7.25 6.89 -21.38
CA TYR A 31 -8.66 7.29 -21.41
C TYR A 31 -9.40 6.79 -22.65
N SER A 32 -8.71 6.65 -23.80
CA SER A 32 -9.34 6.09 -25.01
C SER A 32 -9.77 4.63 -24.85
N LYS A 33 -9.09 3.88 -23.96
CA LYS A 33 -9.37 2.47 -23.69
C LYS A 33 -10.57 2.26 -22.77
N LYS A 34 -11.02 3.31 -22.07
CA LYS A 34 -12.16 3.27 -21.14
C LYS A 34 -12.11 2.05 -20.19
N PRO A 35 -10.99 1.83 -19.48
CA PRO A 35 -10.86 0.65 -18.63
C PRO A 35 -11.95 0.64 -17.56
N LEU A 36 -12.50 -0.55 -17.26
CA LEU A 36 -13.28 -0.72 -16.05
C LEU A 36 -12.35 -0.55 -14.86
N THR A 37 -12.68 0.37 -13.97
CA THR A 37 -11.92 0.59 -12.74
C THR A 37 -12.74 0.11 -11.54
N LEU A 38 -12.06 -0.39 -10.53
CA LEU A 38 -12.63 -0.82 -9.26
C LEU A 38 -13.51 0.28 -8.62
N PRO A 39 -13.08 1.55 -8.49
CA PRO A 39 -13.96 2.61 -8.00
C PRO A 39 -15.20 2.80 -8.89
N ASN A 40 -15.10 2.72 -10.22
CA ASN A 40 -16.29 2.84 -11.08
C ASN A 40 -17.24 1.64 -10.98
N ALA A 41 -16.71 0.44 -10.77
CA ALA A 41 -17.53 -0.75 -10.51
C ALA A 41 -18.32 -0.60 -9.21
N PHE A 42 -17.68 -0.15 -8.12
CA PHE A 42 -18.37 0.15 -6.86
C PHE A 42 -19.41 1.27 -6.99
N ARG A 43 -19.08 2.34 -7.73
CA ARG A 43 -20.01 3.45 -8.01
C ARG A 43 -21.28 3.01 -8.72
N ALA A 44 -21.15 2.10 -9.70
CA ALA A 44 -22.30 1.57 -10.43
C ALA A 44 -23.27 0.82 -9.51
N GLU A 45 -22.78 0.25 -8.40
CA GLU A 45 -23.55 -0.44 -7.36
C GLU A 45 -23.96 0.48 -6.20
N GLY A 46 -23.80 1.81 -6.34
CA GLY A 46 -24.25 2.79 -5.35
C GLY A 46 -23.28 3.07 -4.19
N TYR A 47 -22.04 2.59 -4.26
CA TYR A 47 -21.05 2.85 -3.22
C TYR A 47 -20.42 4.25 -3.37
N PHE A 48 -20.22 4.95 -2.25
CA PHE A 48 -19.31 6.08 -2.18
C PHE A 48 -17.85 5.58 -2.30
N THR A 49 -17.01 6.29 -3.05
CA THR A 49 -15.65 5.82 -3.34
C THR A 49 -14.62 6.91 -3.06
N GLU A 50 -13.69 6.63 -2.15
CA GLU A 50 -12.67 7.59 -1.76
C GLU A 50 -11.29 6.96 -1.73
N SER A 51 -10.28 7.72 -2.17
CA SER A 51 -8.86 7.38 -2.02
C SER A 51 -8.20 8.39 -1.09
N ILE A 52 -7.61 7.91 0.00
CA ILE A 52 -6.81 8.69 0.95
C ILE A 52 -5.38 8.17 0.82
N MET A 53 -4.46 8.97 0.27
CA MET A 53 -3.14 8.48 -0.12
C MET A 53 -2.04 9.52 0.08
N ASN A 54 -0.80 9.03 0.16
CA ASN A 54 0.38 9.87 0.10
C ASN A 54 0.82 10.19 -1.34
N ASN A 55 0.40 9.36 -2.29
CA ASN A 55 0.88 9.41 -3.66
C ASN A 55 0.01 10.28 -4.59
N VAL A 56 0.60 10.73 -5.70
CA VAL A 56 -0.04 11.47 -6.80
C VAL A 56 -0.44 10.59 -8.00
N PHE A 57 -0.21 9.27 -7.97
CA PHE A 57 -0.48 8.36 -9.10
C PHE A 57 -1.96 8.31 -9.56
N LEU A 58 -2.90 8.72 -8.72
CA LEU A 58 -4.33 8.75 -9.07
C LEU A 58 -4.85 10.16 -9.39
N MET A 59 -3.94 11.12 -9.65
CA MET A 59 -4.27 12.53 -9.91
C MET A 59 -3.77 12.92 -11.29
N ASP A 60 -4.66 12.99 -12.28
CA ASP A 60 -4.30 13.21 -13.69
C ASP A 60 -3.95 14.66 -14.06
N TYR A 61 -4.38 15.60 -13.22
CA TYR A 61 -3.97 16.99 -13.30
C TYR A 61 -2.52 17.19 -12.80
N THR A 62 -1.92 16.17 -12.17
CA THR A 62 -0.48 16.11 -11.95
C THR A 62 0.20 15.51 -13.18
N SER A 63 1.49 15.77 -13.38
CA SER A 63 2.24 15.15 -14.48
C SER A 63 2.47 13.65 -14.29
N VAL A 64 1.98 13.04 -13.19
CA VAL A 64 2.34 11.69 -12.75
C VAL A 64 1.22 10.67 -12.97
N GLY A 65 -0.03 11.02 -12.66
CA GLY A 65 -1.13 10.05 -12.55
C GLY A 65 -2.15 10.00 -13.69
N VAL A 66 -3.19 9.22 -13.44
CA VAL A 66 -4.46 9.12 -14.19
C VAL A 66 -5.64 9.15 -13.24
N ASP A 67 -6.80 9.62 -13.70
CA ASP A 67 -8.05 9.58 -12.93
C ASP A 67 -8.72 8.22 -13.15
N LEU A 68 -9.03 7.55 -12.03
CA LEU A 68 -9.69 6.26 -12.02
C LEU A 68 -11.19 6.35 -11.73
N GLY A 69 -11.71 7.54 -11.43
CA GLY A 69 -13.14 7.78 -11.17
C GLY A 69 -13.54 7.65 -9.70
N PHE A 70 -12.65 7.92 -8.75
CA PHE A 70 -13.06 8.07 -7.35
C PHE A 70 -14.00 9.27 -7.18
N HIS A 71 -14.98 9.21 -6.27
CA HIS A 71 -15.76 10.40 -5.92
C HIS A 71 -14.88 11.49 -5.30
N LYS A 72 -13.92 11.06 -4.47
CA LYS A 72 -13.02 11.95 -3.75
C LYS A 72 -11.63 11.36 -3.67
N ILE A 73 -10.64 12.22 -3.85
CA ILE A 73 -9.23 11.89 -3.70
C ILE A 73 -8.62 12.89 -2.72
N GLN A 74 -8.02 12.38 -1.65
CA GLN A 74 -7.22 13.15 -0.73
C GLN A 74 -5.76 12.75 -0.88
N GLN A 75 -4.91 13.71 -1.20
CA GLN A 75 -3.47 13.55 -1.16
C GLN A 75 -2.91 14.30 0.06
N VAL A 76 -2.08 13.61 0.84
CA VAL A 76 -1.32 14.23 1.95
C VAL A 76 0.14 14.33 1.49
N GLY A 77 0.71 15.54 1.46
CA GLY A 77 2.06 15.79 0.92
C GLY A 77 3.04 16.44 1.91
N LYS A 78 3.43 15.73 2.98
CA LYS A 78 4.44 16.09 3.98
C LYS A 78 5.26 14.86 4.42
N ASP A 79 6.41 14.66 3.79
CA ASP A 79 7.33 13.51 3.88
C ASP A 79 7.56 12.84 5.26
N THR A 80 7.33 13.49 6.41
CA THR A 80 7.59 12.91 7.75
C THR A 80 6.37 12.73 8.66
N LEU A 81 5.23 13.37 8.37
CA LEU A 81 4.03 13.31 9.24
C LEU A 81 2.80 12.74 8.54
N ASP A 82 2.94 12.36 7.28
CA ASP A 82 1.80 11.97 6.45
C ASP A 82 1.08 10.74 6.96
N THR A 83 1.79 9.75 7.50
CA THR A 83 1.13 8.49 7.85
C THR A 83 0.16 8.63 9.01
N GLU A 84 0.46 9.47 10.01
CA GLU A 84 -0.50 9.71 11.10
C GLU A 84 -1.70 10.54 10.63
N GLU A 85 -1.48 11.49 9.72
CA GLU A 85 -2.55 12.27 9.11
C GLU A 85 -3.46 11.39 8.24
N LEU A 86 -2.89 10.46 7.47
CA LEU A 86 -3.63 9.46 6.70
C LEU A 86 -4.50 8.59 7.62
N VAL A 87 -3.96 8.14 8.75
CA VAL A 87 -4.73 7.42 9.77
C VAL A 87 -5.84 8.32 10.34
N SER A 88 -5.55 9.58 10.67
CA SER A 88 -6.55 10.53 11.19
C SER A 88 -7.71 10.74 10.20
N ARG A 89 -7.39 10.88 8.91
CA ARG A 89 -8.38 11.02 7.82
C ARG A 89 -9.20 9.76 7.64
N ALA A 90 -8.58 8.58 7.66
CA ALA A 90 -9.31 7.30 7.64
C ALA A 90 -10.28 7.19 8.82
N LYS A 91 -9.85 7.57 10.03
CA LYS A 91 -10.73 7.57 11.21
C LYS A 91 -11.90 8.52 11.07
N THR A 92 -11.69 9.67 10.44
CA THR A 92 -12.74 10.67 10.18
C THR A 92 -13.73 10.15 9.14
N PHE A 93 -13.21 9.59 8.04
CA PHE A 93 -14.00 8.93 7.01
C PHE A 93 -14.94 7.87 7.61
N PHE A 94 -14.43 6.98 8.48
CA PHE A 94 -15.28 5.95 9.11
C PHE A 94 -16.40 6.52 9.96
N ARG A 95 -16.22 7.69 10.59
CA ARG A 95 -17.28 8.33 11.38
C ARG A 95 -18.34 8.98 10.49
N GLU A 96 -17.91 9.59 9.39
CA GLU A 96 -18.78 10.32 8.47
C GLU A 96 -19.61 9.36 7.59
N HIS A 97 -19.02 8.22 7.19
CA HIS A 97 -19.61 7.29 6.24
C HIS A 97 -20.07 5.97 6.87
N LYS A 98 -20.28 5.91 8.20
CA LYS A 98 -20.67 4.66 8.88
C LYS A 98 -22.03 4.08 8.44
N GLU A 99 -22.91 4.91 7.90
CA GLU A 99 -24.23 4.49 7.39
C GLU A 99 -24.24 4.32 5.86
N ASP A 100 -23.14 4.62 5.18
CA ASP A 100 -23.02 4.56 3.73
C ASP A 100 -22.45 3.20 3.28
N LEU A 101 -22.83 2.77 2.08
CA LEU A 101 -22.03 1.78 1.34
C LEU A 101 -20.79 2.48 0.79
N PHE A 102 -19.59 2.05 1.19
CA PHE A 102 -18.36 2.69 0.73
C PHE A 102 -17.26 1.72 0.30
N PHE A 103 -16.41 2.21 -0.60
CA PHE A 103 -15.10 1.66 -0.92
C PHE A 103 -14.04 2.70 -0.59
N LEU A 104 -13.20 2.39 0.41
CA LEU A 104 -12.08 3.21 0.82
C LEU A 104 -10.78 2.57 0.35
N HIS A 105 -10.02 3.29 -0.47
CA HIS A 105 -8.61 3.00 -0.71
C HIS A 105 -7.76 3.86 0.25
N LEU A 106 -6.98 3.21 1.12
CA LEU A 106 -6.05 3.88 2.02
C LEU A 106 -4.62 3.43 1.70
N ASN A 107 -3.78 4.38 1.29
CA ASN A 107 -2.37 4.14 0.99
C ASN A 107 -1.51 4.88 2.02
N LEU A 108 -0.97 4.12 2.99
CA LEU A 108 0.00 4.62 3.96
C LEU A 108 1.35 4.87 3.28
N ASN A 109 2.09 5.88 3.73
CA ASN A 109 3.42 6.15 3.21
C ASN A 109 4.48 5.17 3.76
N THR A 110 4.35 4.75 5.03
CA THR A 110 5.29 3.78 5.60
C THR A 110 4.90 2.33 5.26
N PRO A 111 5.87 1.44 4.99
CA PRO A 111 7.30 1.71 4.79
C PRO A 111 7.59 2.22 3.37
N HIS A 112 8.36 3.31 3.23
CA HIS A 112 8.86 3.82 1.94
C HIS A 112 10.32 4.25 2.08
N TRP A 113 11.06 4.24 0.97
CA TRP A 113 12.45 4.66 0.92
C TRP A 113 12.68 6.01 1.62
N GLY A 114 13.81 6.10 2.34
CA GLY A 114 14.12 7.20 3.27
C GLY A 114 13.93 6.85 4.74
N TYR A 115 13.68 5.56 5.04
CA TYR A 115 13.37 4.95 6.35
C TYR A 115 13.80 5.77 7.57
N ARG A 116 12.80 6.31 8.28
CA ARG A 116 12.93 7.14 9.49
C ARG A 116 11.89 6.68 10.52
N PRO A 117 11.95 5.41 10.98
CA PRO A 117 10.96 4.92 11.93
C PRO A 117 11.03 5.72 13.22
N PRO A 118 9.89 6.01 13.88
CA PRO A 118 9.93 6.62 15.21
C PRO A 118 10.75 5.74 16.17
N ALA A 119 11.60 6.37 16.97
CA ALA A 119 12.62 5.68 17.77
C ALA A 119 12.04 4.56 18.67
N GLN A 120 10.82 4.76 19.19
CA GLN A 120 10.14 3.77 20.01
C GLN A 120 9.93 2.43 19.30
N TYR A 121 9.60 2.43 18.00
CA TYR A 121 9.32 1.20 17.25
C TYR A 121 10.60 0.46 16.87
N LEU A 122 11.67 1.21 16.57
CA LEU A 122 12.98 0.62 16.33
C LEU A 122 13.54 -0.01 17.62
N GLN A 123 13.39 0.67 18.75
CA GLN A 123 13.83 0.17 20.05
C GLN A 123 13.01 -1.05 20.47
N GLU A 124 11.69 -1.01 20.36
CA GLU A 124 10.83 -2.17 20.64
C GLU A 124 11.21 -3.39 19.79
N LEU A 125 11.47 -3.17 18.49
CA LEU A 125 11.88 -4.24 17.60
C LEU A 125 13.23 -4.84 18.02
N LYS A 126 14.21 -3.99 18.35
CA LYS A 126 15.51 -4.43 18.85
C LYS A 126 15.39 -5.25 20.14
N ASP A 127 14.57 -4.83 21.08
CA ASP A 127 14.38 -5.49 22.37
C ASP A 127 13.67 -6.84 22.25
N ARG A 128 12.82 -7.01 21.22
CA ARG A 128 12.06 -8.25 20.95
C ARG A 128 12.78 -9.21 20.01
N SER A 129 13.83 -8.76 19.32
CA SER A 129 14.56 -9.55 18.33
C SER A 129 15.63 -10.42 18.98
N ASP A 130 15.97 -11.54 18.33
CA ASP A 130 17.16 -12.29 18.70
C ASP A 130 18.41 -11.41 18.49
N SER A 131 19.25 -11.33 19.53
CA SER A 131 20.40 -10.44 19.52
C SER A 131 21.48 -10.79 18.49
N SER A 132 21.55 -12.06 18.06
CA SER A 132 22.48 -12.50 17.01
C SER A 132 21.96 -12.08 15.64
N LEU A 133 20.71 -12.38 15.32
CA LEU A 133 20.05 -11.96 14.07
C LEU A 133 20.04 -10.44 13.91
N TRP A 134 19.74 -9.69 14.99
CA TRP A 134 19.72 -8.23 14.94
C TRP A 134 21.08 -7.62 14.54
N LYS A 135 22.19 -8.24 14.96
CA LYS A 135 23.54 -7.77 14.64
C LYS A 135 23.97 -8.07 13.21
N GLU A 136 23.35 -9.04 12.56
CA GLU A 136 23.60 -9.37 11.16
C GLU A 136 22.91 -8.39 10.21
N LEU A 137 21.81 -7.79 10.65
CA LEU A 137 21.11 -6.75 9.90
C LEU A 137 21.94 -5.47 9.88
N ASP A 138 22.05 -4.84 8.71
CA ASP A 138 22.63 -3.51 8.63
C ASP A 138 21.63 -2.40 8.98
N GLU A 139 22.12 -1.16 9.03
CA GLU A 139 21.31 -0.03 9.45
C GLU A 139 20.06 0.20 8.59
N TYR A 140 20.13 -0.04 7.27
CA TYR A 140 18.98 0.12 6.37
C TYR A 140 17.94 -0.95 6.63
N GLN A 141 18.37 -2.21 6.79
CA GLN A 141 17.47 -3.31 7.12
C GLN A 141 16.80 -3.09 8.48
N GLN A 142 17.55 -2.67 9.49
CA GLN A 142 17.02 -2.34 10.82
C GLN A 142 15.98 -1.21 10.74
N LYS A 143 16.26 -0.14 10.00
CA LYS A 143 15.33 0.98 9.81
C LYS A 143 14.08 0.57 9.04
N TYR A 144 14.21 -0.19 7.96
CA TYR A 144 13.07 -0.73 7.20
C TYR A 144 12.15 -1.57 8.11
N LEU A 145 12.71 -2.50 8.89
CA LEU A 145 11.90 -3.30 9.80
C LEU A 145 11.25 -2.45 10.90
N GLY A 146 11.92 -1.39 11.36
CA GLY A 146 11.32 -0.39 12.25
C GLY A 146 10.09 0.30 11.63
N GLU A 147 10.15 0.63 10.34
CA GLU A 147 9.03 1.23 9.59
C GLU A 147 7.89 0.21 9.40
N VAL A 148 8.21 -1.06 9.14
CA VAL A 148 7.21 -2.15 9.11
C VAL A 148 6.51 -2.27 10.47
N ARG A 149 7.26 -2.24 11.58
CA ARG A 149 6.70 -2.27 12.95
C ARG A 149 5.81 -1.06 13.23
N TYR A 150 6.21 0.12 12.75
CA TYR A 150 5.39 1.33 12.86
C TYR A 150 4.09 1.21 12.05
N THR A 151 4.19 0.73 10.81
CA THR A 151 3.04 0.47 9.93
C THR A 151 2.04 -0.47 10.59
N ASP A 152 2.51 -1.57 11.19
CA ASP A 152 1.67 -2.52 11.96
C ASP A 152 0.92 -1.83 13.10
N ALA A 153 1.59 -0.96 13.87
CA ALA A 153 0.93 -0.20 14.94
C ALA A 153 -0.16 0.75 14.40
N LEU A 154 0.06 1.38 13.24
CA LEU A 154 -0.90 2.28 12.60
C LEU A 154 -2.10 1.52 12.03
N LEU A 155 -1.89 0.35 11.43
CA LEU A 155 -2.96 -0.57 11.03
C LEU A 155 -3.80 -0.97 12.24
N GLY A 156 -3.16 -1.25 13.38
CA GLY A 156 -3.86 -1.48 14.65
C GLY A 156 -4.81 -0.33 15.01
N LYS A 157 -4.36 0.92 14.93
CA LYS A 157 -5.21 2.11 15.18
C LYS A 157 -6.39 2.22 14.21
N ILE A 158 -6.20 1.86 12.94
CA ILE A 158 -7.25 1.84 11.91
C ILE A 158 -8.29 0.76 12.25
N PHE A 159 -7.85 -0.45 12.59
CA PHE A 159 -8.76 -1.56 12.91
C PHE A 159 -9.54 -1.31 14.21
N GLU A 160 -8.91 -0.72 15.22
CA GLU A 160 -9.62 -0.33 16.44
C GLU A 160 -10.68 0.73 16.17
N GLU A 161 -10.43 1.66 15.24
CA GLU A 161 -11.47 2.61 14.83
C GLU A 161 -12.63 1.91 14.11
N LEU A 162 -12.34 1.02 13.15
CA LEU A 162 -13.37 0.23 12.48
C LEU A 162 -14.23 -0.55 13.47
N LYS A 163 -13.62 -1.14 14.51
CA LYS A 163 -14.36 -1.83 15.59
C LYS A 163 -15.22 -0.86 16.38
N ARG A 164 -14.67 0.29 16.75
CA ARG A 164 -15.38 1.33 17.51
C ARG A 164 -16.62 1.86 16.77
N GLN A 165 -16.53 1.97 15.44
CA GLN A 165 -17.66 2.39 14.60
C GLN A 165 -18.61 1.25 14.22
N GLY A 166 -18.36 0.01 14.67
CA GLY A 166 -19.16 -1.16 14.31
C GLY A 166 -18.95 -1.69 12.89
N LEU A 167 -18.07 -1.07 12.11
CA LEU A 167 -17.79 -1.41 10.71
C LEU A 167 -16.93 -2.66 10.55
N PHE A 168 -16.11 -2.99 11.56
CA PHE A 168 -15.16 -4.09 11.44
C PHE A 168 -15.87 -5.40 11.10
N GLU A 169 -16.94 -5.80 11.77
CA GLU A 169 -17.61 -7.09 11.53
C GLU A 169 -18.33 -7.21 10.19
N ASP A 170 -18.69 -6.10 9.53
CA ASP A 170 -19.46 -6.10 8.28
C ASP A 170 -18.65 -5.67 7.04
N SER A 171 -17.34 -5.41 7.21
CA SER A 171 -16.47 -4.98 6.12
C SER A 171 -15.62 -6.09 5.53
N TRP A 172 -15.42 -6.04 4.21
CA TRP A 172 -14.24 -6.62 3.56
C TRP A 172 -13.03 -5.74 3.84
N ILE A 173 -11.98 -6.32 4.42
CA ILE A 173 -10.74 -5.63 4.73
C ILE A 173 -9.61 -6.34 3.98
N VAL A 174 -8.90 -5.60 3.14
CA VAL A 174 -7.77 -6.11 2.36
C VAL A 174 -6.53 -5.32 2.73
N VAL A 175 -5.46 -6.03 3.10
CA VAL A 175 -4.14 -5.44 3.34
C VAL A 175 -3.16 -6.06 2.36
N THR A 176 -2.47 -5.21 1.62
CA THR A 176 -1.46 -5.60 0.64
C THR A 176 -0.43 -4.49 0.47
N SER A 177 0.55 -4.72 -0.40
CA SER A 177 1.56 -3.73 -0.81
C SER A 177 1.51 -3.58 -2.33
N ASP A 178 1.89 -2.43 -2.86
CA ASP A 178 1.99 -2.19 -4.30
C ASP A 178 3.28 -2.78 -4.90
N HIS A 179 4.34 -2.87 -4.10
CA HIS A 179 5.54 -3.67 -4.34
C HIS A 179 6.22 -4.07 -3.00
N GLY A 180 7.29 -4.85 -3.08
CA GLY A 180 8.17 -5.22 -1.96
C GLY A 180 9.50 -4.47 -2.00
N GLU A 181 10.45 -4.91 -1.17
CA GLU A 181 11.72 -4.20 -0.96
C GLU A 181 12.91 -5.14 -1.18
N LEU A 182 13.90 -4.70 -1.96
CA LEU A 182 15.12 -5.47 -2.19
C LEU A 182 16.24 -5.05 -1.24
N LEU A 183 16.30 -5.73 -0.10
CA LEU A 183 17.29 -5.50 0.96
C LEU A 183 18.54 -6.40 0.85
N GLU A 184 18.99 -6.71 -0.37
CA GLU A 184 20.18 -7.54 -0.62
C GLU A 184 21.28 -6.79 -1.37
N LYS A 185 22.45 -6.67 -0.75
CA LYS A 185 23.61 -5.98 -1.34
C LYS A 185 24.11 -6.62 -2.64
N SER A 186 23.91 -7.92 -2.80
CA SER A 186 24.33 -8.67 -3.99
C SER A 186 23.50 -8.34 -5.23
N HIS A 187 22.33 -7.72 -5.06
CA HIS A 187 21.42 -7.38 -6.15
C HIS A 187 21.28 -5.87 -6.36
N TYR A 188 22.32 -5.11 -6.01
CA TYR A 188 22.39 -3.66 -6.22
C TYR A 188 22.13 -3.27 -7.67
N TYR A 189 21.04 -2.52 -7.89
CA TYR A 189 20.72 -1.92 -9.19
C TYR A 189 19.80 -0.71 -8.97
N HIS A 190 20.17 0.46 -9.50
CA HIS A 190 19.31 1.63 -9.61
C HIS A 190 19.37 2.19 -11.02
N HIS A 191 18.21 2.39 -11.64
CA HIS A 191 18.11 2.93 -12.99
C HIS A 191 17.59 4.38 -13.02
N HIS A 192 16.80 4.79 -12.02
CA HIS A 192 16.11 6.09 -12.04
C HIS A 192 16.72 7.16 -11.14
N PHE A 193 17.58 6.78 -10.20
CA PHE A 193 18.21 7.70 -9.25
C PHE A 193 19.73 7.71 -9.39
N ILE A 194 20.33 8.90 -9.29
CA ILE A 194 21.80 9.11 -9.27
C ILE A 194 22.37 8.72 -7.88
N ALA A 195 21.52 8.45 -6.89
CA ALA A 195 21.95 8.07 -5.57
C ALA A 195 22.46 6.62 -5.55
N GLU A 196 23.70 6.44 -5.10
CA GLU A 196 24.31 5.14 -4.82
C GLU A 196 23.66 4.52 -3.57
N THR A 197 22.53 3.85 -3.73
CA THR A 197 21.85 3.18 -2.61
C THR A 197 21.95 1.67 -2.78
N VAL A 198 22.58 0.97 -1.84
CA VAL A 198 22.89 -0.48 -1.98
C VAL A 198 21.64 -1.39 -2.13
N TYR A 199 20.42 -0.81 -2.12
CA TYR A 199 19.12 -1.46 -2.05
C TYR A 199 18.11 -0.86 -3.04
N ALA A 200 17.50 -1.69 -3.88
CA ALA A 200 16.51 -1.26 -4.87
C ALA A 200 15.08 -1.17 -4.30
N HIS A 201 14.32 -0.21 -4.81
CA HIS A 201 12.97 0.13 -4.34
C HIS A 201 11.98 0.17 -5.51
N GLY A 202 11.32 -0.95 -5.79
CA GLY A 202 10.28 -1.05 -6.82
C GLY A 202 10.79 -0.95 -8.27
N GLU A 203 12.09 -1.20 -8.51
CA GLU A 203 12.74 -1.09 -9.82
C GLU A 203 13.07 -2.46 -10.45
N THR A 204 12.94 -3.56 -9.71
CA THR A 204 13.33 -4.89 -10.17
C THR A 204 12.15 -5.86 -10.26
N HIS A 205 12.36 -6.96 -10.97
CA HIS A 205 11.40 -8.06 -11.08
C HIS A 205 11.77 -9.24 -10.18
N TYR A 206 12.67 -9.04 -9.21
CA TYR A 206 12.99 -10.09 -8.25
C TYR A 206 11.77 -10.37 -7.36
N GLU A 207 11.60 -11.63 -6.95
CA GLU A 207 10.48 -12.06 -6.10
C GLU A 207 10.33 -11.19 -4.85
N LYS A 208 11.42 -10.67 -4.28
CA LYS A 208 11.37 -9.79 -3.10
C LYS A 208 10.65 -8.46 -3.34
N GLU A 209 10.61 -7.97 -4.58
CA GLU A 209 9.91 -6.74 -4.96
C GLU A 209 8.52 -6.98 -5.54
N ILE A 210 8.24 -8.14 -6.13
CA ILE A 210 6.93 -8.40 -6.76
C ILE A 210 6.00 -9.28 -5.90
N ARG A 211 6.54 -10.05 -4.96
CA ARG A 211 5.77 -10.93 -4.08
C ARG A 211 5.37 -10.19 -2.80
N VAL A 212 4.19 -9.58 -2.86
CA VAL A 212 3.63 -8.76 -1.77
C VAL A 212 2.72 -9.56 -0.83
N PRO A 213 2.54 -9.12 0.42
CA PRO A 213 1.53 -9.72 1.30
C PRO A 213 0.13 -9.55 0.73
N TRP A 214 -0.72 -10.54 0.97
CA TRP A 214 -2.12 -10.52 0.57
C TRP A 214 -2.98 -11.08 1.70
N ILE A 215 -3.52 -10.18 2.53
CA ILE A 215 -4.36 -10.53 3.66
C ILE A 215 -5.78 -10.04 3.35
N ILE A 216 -6.71 -10.98 3.21
CA ILE A 216 -8.13 -10.68 3.06
C ILE A 216 -8.86 -11.15 4.32
N ARG A 217 -9.58 -10.23 4.95
CA ARG A 217 -10.51 -10.52 6.04
C ARG A 217 -11.92 -10.18 5.56
N PRO A 218 -12.77 -11.19 5.33
CA PRO A 218 -14.14 -10.95 4.91
C PRO A 218 -15.03 -10.53 6.09
N PRO A 219 -16.25 -10.04 5.84
CA PRO A 219 -17.24 -9.79 6.89
C PRO A 219 -17.62 -11.09 7.59
N LYS A 220 -18.11 -10.96 8.84
CA LYS A 220 -18.50 -12.06 9.70
C LYS A 220 -19.49 -13.01 9.04
N SER A 221 -20.43 -12.44 8.28
CA SER A 221 -21.46 -13.17 7.52
C SER A 221 -20.89 -14.13 6.46
N PHE A 222 -19.64 -13.93 6.04
CA PHE A 222 -18.97 -14.74 5.01
C PHE A 222 -17.94 -15.73 5.58
N LEU A 223 -17.61 -15.66 6.89
CA LEU A 223 -16.60 -16.51 7.51
C LEU A 223 -16.90 -18.01 7.34
N SER A 224 -18.18 -18.40 7.41
CA SER A 224 -18.61 -19.80 7.24
C SER A 224 -18.42 -20.33 5.82
N ARG A 225 -18.22 -19.46 4.83
CA ARG A 225 -18.02 -19.82 3.41
C ARG A 225 -16.55 -20.01 3.05
N ILE A 226 -15.62 -19.68 3.97
CA ILE A 226 -14.19 -19.80 3.73
C ILE A 226 -13.77 -21.27 3.84
N GLN A 227 -13.32 -21.84 2.73
CA GLN A 227 -12.65 -23.13 2.75
C GLN A 227 -11.20 -22.94 3.17
N LYS A 228 -10.85 -23.38 4.39
CA LYS A 228 -9.45 -23.44 4.81
C LYS A 228 -8.77 -24.60 4.09
N LYS A 229 -7.93 -24.31 3.11
CA LYS A 229 -6.97 -25.30 2.61
C LYS A 229 -5.89 -25.46 3.68
N ASN A 230 -5.71 -26.67 4.21
CA ASN A 230 -4.59 -27.03 5.10
C ASN A 230 -3.26 -27.06 4.35
N SER A 231 -2.97 -26.03 3.54
CA SER A 231 -1.61 -25.79 3.07
C SER A 231 -0.84 -25.21 4.24
N LYS A 232 0.15 -25.95 4.75
CA LYS A 232 1.18 -25.38 5.64
C LYS A 232 1.81 -24.21 4.88
N ILE A 233 1.35 -22.99 5.16
CA ILE A 233 2.05 -21.77 4.78
C ILE A 233 3.31 -21.78 5.64
N ARG A 234 4.40 -22.32 5.08
CA ARG A 234 5.72 -22.18 5.67
C ARG A 234 6.08 -20.70 5.52
N PHE A 235 5.98 -19.95 6.59
CA PHE A 235 6.79 -18.75 6.74
C PHE A 235 8.23 -19.22 6.81
N HIS A 236 8.88 -19.25 5.65
CA HIS A 236 10.31 -19.39 5.58
C HIS A 236 10.91 -18.04 6.01
N PHE A 237 11.00 -17.83 7.33
CA PHE A 237 12.10 -17.05 7.86
C PHE A 237 13.33 -17.94 7.63
N PHE A 238 14.06 -17.70 6.54
CA PHE A 238 15.35 -18.37 6.36
C PHE A 238 16.36 -17.76 7.35
N PRO A 239 17.24 -18.59 7.92
CA PRO A 239 18.36 -18.17 8.75
C PRO A 239 19.34 -17.28 8.00
#